data_AF-A0AA95ESQ8-F1
#
_entry.id   AF-A0AA95ESQ8-F1
#
_cell.length_a   1.000
_cell.length_b   1.000
_cell.length_c   1.000
_cell.angle_alpha   90.00
_cell.angle_beta   90.00
_cell.angle_gamma   90.00
#
_symmetry.space_group_name_H-M   'P 1'
#
loop_
_entity.id
_entity.type
_entity.pdbx_description
1 polymer ?
#
loop_
_entity_poly.entity_id
_entity_poly.type
_entity_poly.pdbx_seq_one_letter_code
_entity_poly.pdbx_strand_id
1 'polypeptide(L)'
;MPATKAFAWQSLYYEFEREVILRSVFGRFRVNELALARHFDVGRTVARDLLIHAQQVGIVAKGEKSHWWIVPLDEARFQDLYDLRILLEPAALETAVGAIPSPVLAAMAGRLQDGINGAGDAGIAELDVLEEELHIGCLSYGRNSEIVEALKRTRCILVSGKHFQVALQRQPYFDSFMEEHLEILQAIGRQDVNGAKHLLRAHLEASSEKAAERLAAFRATHPVSPTSYFV
;
A
#
# COMPACT_ATOMS: atom_id res chain seq x y z
N MET A 1 -2.75 -8.48 -27.72
CA MET A 1 -1.66 -8.17 -26.77
C MET A 1 -1.04 -9.48 -26.33
N PRO A 2 0.30 -9.63 -26.29
CA PRO A 2 0.88 -10.85 -25.74
C PRO A 2 0.64 -10.85 -24.23
N ALA A 3 0.09 -11.92 -23.67
CA ALA A 3 -0.04 -12.08 -22.24
C ALA A 3 1.35 -12.00 -21.60
N THR A 4 1.59 -10.97 -20.78
CA THR A 4 2.80 -10.86 -19.97
C THR A 4 2.89 -12.13 -19.13
N LYS A 5 3.98 -12.92 -19.27
CA LYS A 5 4.21 -14.06 -18.39
C LYS A 5 4.21 -13.55 -16.95
N ALA A 6 3.23 -13.95 -16.14
CA ALA A 6 3.26 -13.67 -14.72
C ALA A 6 4.51 -14.33 -14.14
N PHE A 7 5.37 -13.54 -13.51
CA PHE A 7 6.57 -14.05 -12.87
C PHE A 7 6.16 -14.75 -11.57
N ALA A 8 6.76 -15.90 -11.26
CA ALA A 8 6.40 -16.70 -10.09
C ALA A 8 6.47 -15.94 -8.76
N TRP A 9 7.26 -14.86 -8.67
CA TRP A 9 7.33 -14.03 -7.46
C TRP A 9 6.06 -13.22 -7.23
N GLN A 10 5.31 -12.86 -8.28
CA GLN A 10 4.14 -11.97 -8.18
C GLN A 10 3.02 -12.62 -7.37
N SER A 11 2.79 -13.93 -7.53
CA SER A 11 1.79 -14.67 -6.76
C SER A 11 2.15 -14.84 -5.29
N LEU A 12 3.43 -14.69 -4.93
CA LEU A 12 3.94 -14.84 -3.56
C LEU A 12 4.12 -13.50 -2.85
N TYR A 13 4.09 -12.39 -3.60
CA TYR A 13 4.50 -11.10 -3.07
C TYR A 13 3.56 -10.58 -1.97
N TYR A 14 2.25 -10.80 -2.10
CA TYR A 14 1.29 -10.36 -1.08
C TYR A 14 1.59 -10.97 0.30
N GLU A 15 1.84 -12.29 0.35
CA GLU A 15 2.15 -12.98 1.60
C GLU A 15 3.50 -12.50 2.16
N PHE A 16 4.53 -12.44 1.33
CA PHE A 16 5.85 -11.96 1.73
C PHE A 16 5.82 -10.51 2.24
N GLU A 17 5.16 -9.61 1.54
CA GLU A 17 5.00 -8.21 1.93
C GLU A 17 4.29 -8.08 3.27
N ARG A 18 3.18 -8.82 3.46
CA ARG A 18 2.46 -8.86 4.72
C ARG A 18 3.38 -9.29 5.87
N GLU A 19 4.15 -10.36 5.70
CA GLU A 19 5.07 -10.84 6.73
C GLU A 19 6.17 -9.80 7.05
N VAL A 20 6.71 -9.13 6.03
CA VAL A 20 7.73 -8.08 6.19
C VAL A 20 7.17 -6.85 6.90
N ILE A 21 5.98 -6.38 6.52
CA ILE A 21 5.35 -5.20 7.13
C ILE A 21 4.97 -5.47 8.58
N LEU A 22 4.36 -6.62 8.88
CA LEU A 22 4.04 -6.96 10.27
C LEU A 22 5.30 -7.10 11.13
N ARG A 23 6.41 -7.53 10.53
CA ARG A 23 7.71 -7.61 11.21
C ARG A 23 8.35 -6.25 11.44
N SER A 24 8.24 -5.33 10.49
CA SER A 24 8.97 -4.05 10.49
C SER A 24 8.59 -3.13 11.66
N VAL A 25 7.40 -3.31 12.23
CA VAL A 25 6.91 -2.58 13.42
C VAL A 25 7.74 -2.89 14.67
N PHE A 26 8.35 -4.07 14.73
CA PHE A 26 9.20 -4.49 15.85
C PHE A 26 10.67 -4.12 15.68
N GLY A 27 11.00 -3.39 14.61
CA GLY A 27 12.34 -2.92 14.32
C GLY A 27 13.00 -3.62 13.14
N ARG A 28 14.32 -3.68 13.19
CA ARG A 28 15.16 -4.13 12.08
C ARG A 28 15.50 -5.61 12.23
N PHE A 29 15.17 -6.39 11.20
CA PHE A 29 15.50 -7.82 11.12
C PHE A 29 16.25 -8.11 9.83
N ARG A 30 17.16 -9.10 9.86
CA ARG A 30 17.83 -9.57 8.65
C ARG A 30 16.89 -10.51 7.90
N VAL A 31 16.88 -10.41 6.58
CA VAL A 31 16.16 -11.35 5.71
C VAL A 31 17.18 -12.32 5.09
N ASN A 32 17.09 -13.60 5.43
CA ASN A 32 17.95 -14.63 4.87
C ASN A 32 17.37 -15.13 3.54
N GLU A 33 17.95 -14.72 2.42
CA GLU A 33 17.50 -15.07 1.06
C GLU A 33 17.39 -16.59 0.82
N LEU A 34 18.30 -17.40 1.38
CA LEU A 34 18.26 -18.86 1.21
C LEU A 34 17.15 -19.49 2.06
N ALA A 35 16.92 -18.97 3.26
CA ALA A 35 15.81 -19.41 4.10
C ALA A 35 14.46 -18.98 3.52
N LEU A 36 14.39 -17.78 2.94
CA LEU A 36 13.21 -17.26 2.21
C LEU A 36 12.86 -18.19 1.04
N ALA A 37 13.85 -18.57 0.23
CA ALA A 37 13.66 -19.51 -0.88
C ALA A 37 13.08 -20.85 -0.41
N ARG A 38 13.57 -21.39 0.72
CA ARG A 38 13.03 -22.62 1.31
C ARG A 38 11.63 -22.44 1.91
N HIS A 39 11.35 -21.28 2.52
CA HIS A 39 10.06 -20.99 3.12
C HIS A 39 8.94 -21.03 2.08
N PHE A 40 9.16 -20.38 0.93
CA PHE A 40 8.18 -20.32 -0.16
C PHE A 40 8.29 -21.47 -1.17
N ASP A 41 9.16 -22.46 -0.92
CA ASP A 41 9.46 -23.56 -1.85
C ASP A 41 9.80 -23.11 -3.28
N VAL A 42 10.68 -22.12 -3.39
CA VAL A 42 11.10 -21.53 -4.67
C VAL A 42 12.62 -21.52 -4.87
N GLY A 43 13.04 -21.35 -6.12
CA GLY A 43 14.45 -21.13 -6.46
C GLY A 43 14.98 -19.78 -5.96
N ARG A 44 16.30 -19.66 -5.85
CA ARG A 44 17.00 -18.43 -5.41
C ARG A 44 16.67 -17.19 -6.23
N THR A 45 16.45 -17.35 -7.53
CA THR A 45 16.09 -16.24 -8.42
C THR A 45 14.76 -15.62 -8.01
N VAL A 46 13.73 -16.44 -7.77
CA VAL A 46 12.40 -15.96 -7.35
C VAL A 46 12.46 -15.29 -5.98
N ALA A 47 13.18 -15.87 -5.02
CA ALA A 47 13.39 -15.26 -3.71
C ALA A 47 14.13 -13.92 -3.81
N ARG A 48 15.10 -13.80 -4.72
CA ARG A 48 15.80 -12.55 -4.99
C ARG A 48 14.90 -11.51 -5.64
N ASP A 49 14.03 -11.92 -6.57
CA ASP A 49 13.08 -11.01 -7.22
C ASP A 49 12.09 -10.43 -6.19
N LEU A 50 11.61 -11.24 -5.24
CA LEU A 50 10.81 -10.76 -4.09
C LEU A 50 11.56 -9.67 -3.32
N LEU A 51 12.84 -9.88 -3.00
CA LEU A 51 13.66 -8.94 -2.24
C LEU A 51 13.98 -7.65 -3.02
N ILE A 52 14.23 -7.77 -4.32
CA ILE A 52 14.45 -6.60 -5.20
C ILE A 52 13.18 -5.77 -5.28
N HIS A 53 12.02 -6.40 -5.45
CA HIS A 53 10.75 -5.69 -5.49
C HIS A 53 10.42 -5.03 -4.15
N ALA A 54 10.60 -5.75 -3.03
CA ALA A 54 10.48 -5.18 -1.68
C ALA A 54 11.42 -4.00 -1.43
N GLN A 55 12.61 -4.00 -2.04
CA GLN A 55 13.51 -2.86 -1.99
C GLN A 55 12.98 -1.65 -2.79
N GLN A 56 12.39 -1.88 -3.95
CA GLN A 56 11.80 -0.83 -4.77
C GLN A 56 10.66 -0.11 -4.04
N VAL A 57 9.82 -0.85 -3.32
CA VAL A 57 8.73 -0.27 -2.51
C VAL A 57 9.15 0.14 -1.09
N GLY A 58 10.46 0.01 -0.76
CA GLY A 58 11.04 0.56 0.46
C GLY A 58 10.84 -0.24 1.75
N ILE A 59 10.40 -1.50 1.70
CA ILE A 59 10.21 -2.33 2.91
C ILE A 59 11.43 -3.16 3.28
N VAL A 60 12.36 -3.36 2.35
CA VAL A 60 13.65 -4.03 2.54
C VAL A 60 14.77 -3.16 1.96
N ALA A 61 15.98 -3.26 2.50
CA ALA A 61 17.16 -2.61 1.95
C ALA A 61 18.40 -3.52 2.03
N LYS A 62 19.34 -3.33 1.11
CA LYS A 62 20.69 -3.89 1.28
C LYS A 62 21.49 -3.05 2.27
N GLY A 63 22.01 -3.72 3.30
CA GLY A 63 22.97 -3.15 4.22
C GLY A 63 24.41 -3.49 3.84
N GLU A 64 25.31 -3.27 4.79
CA GLU A 64 26.72 -3.68 4.67
C GLU A 64 26.85 -5.18 4.37
N LYS A 65 27.92 -5.54 3.64
CA LYS A 65 28.20 -6.93 3.22
C LYS A 65 27.07 -7.55 2.37
N SER A 66 26.27 -6.72 1.70
CA SER A 66 25.17 -7.16 0.82
C SER A 66 24.10 -8.00 1.50
N HIS A 67 23.88 -7.81 2.82
CA HIS A 67 22.78 -8.46 3.54
C HIS A 67 21.48 -7.70 3.34
N TRP A 68 20.37 -8.43 3.24
CA TRP A 68 19.04 -7.87 3.18
C TRP A 68 18.50 -7.60 4.58
N TRP A 69 17.90 -6.44 4.78
CA TRP A 69 17.35 -5.98 6.04
C TRP A 69 15.96 -5.42 5.84
N ILE A 70 15.03 -5.76 6.72
CA ILE A 70 13.75 -5.06 6.80
C ILE A 70 14.02 -3.61 7.20
N VAL A 71 13.39 -2.67 6.49
CA VAL A 71 13.39 -1.26 6.89
C VAL A 71 12.31 -1.08 7.95
N PRO A 72 12.65 -0.68 9.20
CA PRO A 72 11.67 -0.53 10.27
C PRO A 72 10.53 0.40 9.88
N LEU A 73 9.31 0.10 10.32
CA LEU A 73 8.15 0.99 10.22
C LEU A 73 7.76 1.40 11.63
N ASP A 74 8.60 2.24 12.23
CA ASP A 74 8.30 2.89 13.50
C ASP A 74 7.39 4.11 13.29
N GLU A 75 6.91 4.67 14.40
CA GLU A 75 5.99 5.82 14.42
C GLU A 75 6.52 7.01 13.62
N ALA A 76 7.81 7.32 13.76
CA ALA A 76 8.43 8.47 13.11
C ALA A 76 8.45 8.28 11.59
N ARG A 77 8.95 7.14 11.10
CA ARG A 77 8.95 6.85 9.67
C ARG A 77 7.51 6.75 9.13
N PHE A 78 6.59 6.20 9.90
CA PHE A 78 5.19 6.12 9.52
C PHE A 78 4.62 7.51 9.23
N GLN A 79 4.85 8.47 10.14
CA GLN A 79 4.45 9.87 9.96
C GLN A 79 5.16 10.51 8.76
N ASP A 80 6.48 10.34 8.63
CA ASP A 80 7.24 10.91 7.51
C ASP A 80 6.70 10.45 6.14
N LEU A 81 6.26 9.19 6.03
CA LEU A 81 5.69 8.66 4.79
C LEU A 81 4.30 9.23 4.49
N TYR A 82 3.48 9.51 5.52
CA TYR A 82 2.20 10.20 5.35
C TYR A 82 2.40 11.67 4.97
N ASP A 83 3.34 12.36 5.60
CA ASP A 83 3.68 13.75 5.26
C ASP A 83 4.11 13.87 3.80
N LEU A 84 4.88 12.89 3.30
CA LEU A 84 5.24 12.80 1.89
C LEU A 84 3.99 12.70 1.00
N ARG A 85 3.03 11.83 1.34
CA ARG A 85 1.78 11.66 0.58
C ARG A 85 0.91 12.92 0.62
N ILE A 86 0.71 13.51 1.79
CA ILE A 86 -0.09 14.74 1.99
C ILE A 86 0.48 15.91 1.17
N LEU A 87 1.80 15.98 1.03
CA LEU A 87 2.46 16.98 0.20
C LEU A 87 2.34 16.68 -1.30
N LEU A 88 2.62 15.43 -1.70
CA LEU A 88 2.84 15.08 -3.10
C LEU A 88 1.57 14.68 -3.85
N GLU A 89 0.64 13.96 -3.22
CA GLU A 89 -0.52 13.44 -3.94
C GLU A 89 -1.47 14.54 -4.44
N PRO A 90 -1.83 15.56 -3.64
CA PRO A 90 -2.65 16.66 -4.15
C PRO A 90 -1.96 17.44 -5.28
N ALA A 91 -0.63 17.52 -5.27
CA ALA A 91 0.14 18.16 -6.33
C ALA A 91 0.15 17.32 -7.62
N ALA A 92 0.26 15.98 -7.51
CA ALA A 92 0.14 15.08 -8.64
C ALA A 92 -1.28 15.13 -9.23
N LEU A 93 -2.29 15.09 -8.36
CA LEU A 93 -3.71 15.10 -8.71
C LEU A 93 -4.09 16.33 -9.51
N GLU A 94 -3.55 17.50 -9.16
CA GLU A 94 -3.80 18.77 -9.87
C GLU A 94 -3.61 18.65 -11.38
N THR A 95 -2.55 17.94 -11.79
CA THR A 95 -2.24 17.76 -13.22
C THR A 95 -2.86 16.49 -13.83
N ALA A 96 -3.37 15.59 -12.99
CA ALA A 96 -4.03 14.36 -13.43
C ALA A 96 -5.53 14.58 -13.73
N VAL A 97 -6.18 15.51 -13.02
CA VAL A 97 -7.58 15.87 -13.29
C VAL A 97 -7.71 16.33 -14.74
N GLY A 98 -8.65 15.73 -15.46
CA GLY A 98 -8.88 15.96 -16.89
C GLY A 98 -8.03 15.11 -17.84
N ALA A 99 -6.95 14.49 -17.35
CA ALA A 99 -6.18 13.49 -18.09
C ALA A 99 -6.65 12.06 -17.82
N ILE A 100 -7.29 11.81 -16.66
CA ILE A 100 -7.84 10.50 -16.31
C ILE A 100 -9.06 10.18 -17.21
N PRO A 101 -9.08 9.05 -17.95
CA PRO A 101 -10.21 8.68 -18.78
C PRO A 101 -11.48 8.43 -17.98
N SER A 102 -12.62 8.98 -18.44
CA SER A 102 -13.93 8.78 -17.78
C SER A 102 -14.29 7.30 -17.55
N PRO A 103 -14.00 6.35 -18.46
CA PRO A 103 -14.28 4.93 -18.21
C PRO A 103 -13.51 4.34 -17.02
N VAL A 104 -12.29 4.84 -16.74
CA VAL A 104 -11.48 4.39 -15.60
C VAL A 104 -12.13 4.85 -14.30
N LEU A 105 -12.49 6.14 -14.22
CA LEU A 105 -13.17 6.71 -13.04
C LEU A 105 -14.52 6.02 -12.78
N ALA A 106 -15.30 5.78 -13.84
CA ALA A 106 -16.60 5.12 -13.73
C ALA A 106 -16.47 3.67 -13.23
N ALA A 107 -15.45 2.93 -13.70
CA ALA A 107 -15.20 1.57 -13.25
C ALA A 107 -14.80 1.52 -11.77
N MET A 108 -13.89 2.41 -11.34
CA MET A 108 -13.49 2.51 -9.93
C MET A 108 -14.65 2.92 -9.02
N ALA A 109 -15.42 3.93 -9.42
CA ALA A 109 -16.60 4.38 -8.66
C ALA A 109 -17.67 3.30 -8.55
N GLY A 110 -17.90 2.51 -9.62
CA GLY A 110 -18.82 1.36 -9.58
C GLY A 110 -18.39 0.30 -8.56
N ARG A 111 -17.11 -0.08 -8.56
CA ARG A 111 -16.56 -1.06 -7.60
C ARG A 111 -16.67 -0.58 -6.14
N LEU A 112 -16.41 0.70 -5.88
CA LEU A 112 -16.62 1.30 -4.56
C LEU A 112 -18.10 1.27 -4.16
N GLN A 113 -19.00 1.61 -5.08
CA GLN A 113 -20.44 1.62 -4.82
C GLN A 113 -20.97 0.20 -4.53
N ASP A 114 -20.50 -0.81 -5.26
CA ASP A 114 -20.83 -2.22 -5.03
C ASP A 114 -20.36 -2.69 -3.65
N GLY A 115 -19.16 -2.29 -3.24
CA GLY A 115 -18.61 -2.53 -1.90
C GLY A 115 -19.42 -1.86 -0.78
N ILE A 116 -19.78 -0.59 -0.96
CA ILE A 116 -20.62 0.17 -0.01
C ILE A 116 -22.01 -0.46 0.15
N ASN A 117 -22.61 -0.92 -0.95
CA ASN A 117 -23.95 -1.50 -0.94
C ASN A 117 -23.99 -2.95 -0.40
N GLY A 118 -22.84 -3.54 -0.08
CA GLY A 118 -22.73 -4.96 0.27
C GLY A 118 -23.15 -5.89 -0.89
N ALA A 119 -23.15 -5.37 -2.13
CA ALA A 119 -23.53 -6.09 -3.33
C ALA A 119 -22.38 -6.95 -3.89
N GLY A 120 -21.19 -6.86 -3.28
CA GLY A 120 -20.04 -7.70 -3.56
C GLY A 120 -19.41 -8.24 -2.28
N ASP A 121 -18.79 -9.41 -2.39
CA ASP A 121 -17.78 -9.88 -1.44
C ASP A 121 -16.50 -9.07 -1.71
N ALA A 122 -16.54 -7.75 -1.46
CA ALA A 122 -15.41 -6.87 -1.64
C ALA A 122 -14.35 -7.26 -0.60
N GLY A 123 -13.58 -8.30 -0.95
CA GLY A 123 -12.58 -8.87 -0.09
C GLY A 123 -11.44 -7.88 0.13
N ILE A 124 -10.62 -8.17 1.13
CA ILE A 124 -9.43 -7.38 1.47
C ILE A 124 -8.54 -7.10 0.25
N ALA A 125 -8.46 -8.04 -0.70
CA ALA A 125 -7.67 -7.90 -1.92
C ALA A 125 -8.22 -6.83 -2.88
N GLU A 126 -9.53 -6.60 -2.91
CA GLU A 126 -10.15 -5.61 -3.78
C GLU A 126 -9.86 -4.19 -3.30
N LEU A 127 -9.83 -3.99 -1.99
CA LEU A 127 -9.49 -2.72 -1.37
C LEU A 127 -8.05 -2.30 -1.65
N ASP A 128 -7.12 -3.26 -1.70
CA ASP A 128 -5.73 -2.99 -2.11
C ASP A 128 -5.62 -2.47 -3.52
N VAL A 129 -6.44 -3.04 -4.41
CA VAL A 129 -6.47 -2.61 -5.81
C VAL A 129 -7.04 -1.20 -5.88
N LEU A 130 -8.11 -0.90 -5.16
CA LEU A 130 -8.71 0.44 -5.13
C LEU A 130 -7.79 1.49 -4.50
N GLU A 131 -7.06 1.15 -3.43
CA GLU A 131 -6.02 2.02 -2.84
C GLU A 131 -4.92 2.34 -3.86
N GLU A 132 -4.34 1.31 -4.49
CA GLU A 132 -3.28 1.49 -5.48
C GLU A 132 -3.78 2.28 -6.70
N GLU A 133 -4.99 2.00 -7.17
CA GLU A 133 -5.59 2.70 -8.30
C GLU A 133 -5.83 4.18 -8.01
N LEU A 134 -6.31 4.56 -6.82
CA LEU A 134 -6.49 5.97 -6.48
C LEU A 134 -5.14 6.68 -6.26
N HIS A 135 -4.31 6.12 -5.39
CA HIS A 135 -3.12 6.80 -4.86
C HIS A 135 -1.88 6.69 -5.76
N ILE A 136 -1.92 5.84 -6.81
CA ILE A 136 -0.85 5.71 -7.80
C ILE A 136 -1.43 5.74 -9.22
N GLY A 137 -2.46 4.93 -9.49
CA GLY A 137 -3.07 4.80 -10.81
C GLY A 137 -3.61 6.13 -11.37
N CYS A 138 -4.52 6.78 -10.66
CA CYS A 138 -5.08 8.07 -11.05
C CYS A 138 -3.99 9.14 -11.14
N LEU A 139 -3.07 9.16 -10.18
CA LEU A 139 -1.98 10.15 -10.16
C LEU A 139 -0.99 9.98 -11.32
N SER A 140 -0.88 8.77 -11.88
CA SER A 140 -0.01 8.48 -13.05
C SER A 140 -0.46 9.15 -14.35
N TYR A 141 -1.70 9.63 -14.42
CA TYR A 141 -2.18 10.47 -15.52
C TYR A 141 -1.67 11.92 -15.41
N GLY A 142 -1.08 12.30 -14.27
CA GLY A 142 -0.45 13.59 -14.06
C GLY A 142 0.82 13.78 -14.89
N ARG A 143 1.33 15.02 -14.88
CA ARG A 143 2.48 15.42 -15.72
C ARG A 143 3.84 15.12 -15.10
N ASN A 144 3.89 14.76 -13.81
CA ASN A 144 5.13 14.56 -13.07
C ASN A 144 5.28 13.10 -12.64
N SER A 145 5.96 12.30 -13.46
CA SER A 145 6.24 10.88 -13.17
C SER A 145 7.16 10.68 -11.96
N GLU A 146 8.01 11.65 -11.62
CA GLU A 146 8.92 11.56 -10.47
C GLU A 146 8.16 11.61 -9.14
N ILE A 147 7.05 12.37 -9.08
CA ILE A 147 6.16 12.34 -7.91
C ILE A 147 5.58 10.93 -7.73
N VAL A 148 5.06 10.34 -8.79
CA VAL A 148 4.47 8.99 -8.74
C VAL A 148 5.52 7.95 -8.34
N GLU A 149 6.74 8.07 -8.85
CA GLU A 149 7.83 7.15 -8.47
C GLU A 149 8.26 7.31 -7.01
N ALA A 150 8.27 8.54 -6.48
CA ALA A 150 8.48 8.77 -5.06
C ALA A 150 7.37 8.15 -4.20
N LEU A 151 6.10 8.28 -4.63
CA LEU A 151 4.93 7.75 -3.93
C LEU A 151 4.93 6.21 -3.86
N LYS A 152 5.45 5.50 -4.88
CA LYS A 152 5.55 4.02 -4.83
C LYS A 152 6.36 3.50 -3.63
N ARG A 153 7.36 4.26 -3.15
CA ARG A 153 8.13 3.91 -1.93
C ARG A 153 7.34 4.02 -0.64
N THR A 154 6.17 4.65 -0.69
CA THR A 154 5.26 4.80 0.44
C THR A 154 4.09 3.81 0.37
N ARG A 155 4.19 2.79 -0.50
CA ARG A 155 3.15 1.75 -0.61
C ARG A 155 2.87 1.04 0.72
N CYS A 156 3.92 0.81 1.50
CA CYS A 156 3.81 0.09 2.77
C CYS A 156 2.79 0.68 3.73
N ILE A 157 2.62 2.02 3.78
CA ILE A 157 1.65 2.64 4.69
C ILE A 157 0.20 2.47 4.23
N LEU A 158 -0.07 2.43 2.91
CA LEU A 158 -1.41 2.12 2.38
C LEU A 158 -1.84 0.71 2.81
N VAL A 159 -1.03 -0.28 2.45
CA VAL A 159 -1.37 -1.68 2.73
C VAL A 159 -1.21 -2.08 4.20
N SER A 160 -0.49 -1.32 5.03
CA SER A 160 -0.27 -1.68 6.43
C SER A 160 -1.55 -1.64 7.26
N GLY A 161 -2.44 -0.69 7.00
CA GLY A 161 -3.66 -0.49 7.77
C GLY A 161 -4.52 -1.76 7.81
N LYS A 162 -4.75 -2.38 6.67
CA LYS A 162 -5.49 -3.65 6.57
C LYS A 162 -4.75 -4.80 7.27
N HIS A 163 -3.41 -4.87 7.16
CA HIS A 163 -2.62 -5.96 7.71
C HIS A 163 -2.72 -5.96 9.24
N PHE A 164 -2.68 -4.78 9.86
CA PHE A 164 -2.88 -4.61 11.29
C PHE A 164 -4.32 -4.91 11.71
N GLN A 165 -5.32 -4.44 10.96
CA GLN A 165 -6.72 -4.71 11.28
C GLN A 165 -7.05 -6.22 11.25
N VAL A 166 -6.62 -6.92 10.20
CA VAL A 166 -6.79 -8.37 10.07
C VAL A 166 -6.10 -9.09 11.22
N ALA A 167 -4.90 -8.67 11.61
CA ALA A 167 -4.19 -9.26 12.74
C ALA A 167 -4.89 -8.97 14.09
N LEU A 168 -5.45 -7.77 14.25
CA LEU A 168 -6.18 -7.35 15.46
C LEU A 168 -7.60 -7.94 15.56
N GLN A 169 -8.09 -8.66 14.55
CA GLN A 169 -9.44 -9.25 14.50
C GLN A 169 -10.56 -8.22 14.78
N ARG A 170 -10.35 -6.95 14.44
CA ARG A 170 -11.33 -5.88 14.68
C ARG A 170 -12.37 -5.85 13.56
N GLN A 171 -13.64 -5.82 13.94
CA GLN A 171 -14.82 -5.67 13.10
C GLN A 171 -15.56 -4.39 13.52
N PRO A 172 -16.24 -3.67 12.61
CA PRO A 172 -16.25 -3.85 11.16
C PRO A 172 -14.94 -3.38 10.51
N TYR A 173 -14.56 -3.97 9.38
CA TYR A 173 -13.26 -3.74 8.77
C TYR A 173 -13.12 -2.39 8.01
N PHE A 174 -14.21 -1.74 7.57
CA PHE A 174 -14.11 -0.72 6.50
C PHE A 174 -15.02 0.53 6.62
N ASP A 175 -15.48 0.88 7.82
CA ASP A 175 -16.42 2.01 7.94
C ASP A 175 -15.70 3.34 7.64
N SER A 176 -16.23 4.13 6.69
CA SER A 176 -15.80 5.43 6.11
C SER A 176 -14.85 5.44 4.89
N PHE A 177 -13.95 4.48 4.73
CA PHE A 177 -12.90 4.57 3.69
C PHE A 177 -13.45 4.58 2.25
N MET A 178 -14.38 3.68 1.95
CA MET A 178 -14.92 3.55 0.60
C MET A 178 -15.74 4.79 0.18
N GLU A 179 -16.43 5.40 1.13
CA GLU A 179 -17.23 6.62 0.91
C GLU A 179 -16.30 7.81 0.63
N GLU A 180 -15.24 7.99 1.44
CA GLU A 180 -14.21 9.01 1.23
C GLU A 180 -13.59 8.90 -0.18
N HIS A 181 -13.23 7.69 -0.61
CA HIS A 181 -12.68 7.43 -1.95
C HIS A 181 -13.68 7.75 -3.06
N LEU A 182 -14.94 7.36 -2.88
CA LEU A 182 -16.00 7.64 -3.86
C LEU A 182 -16.20 9.15 -4.03
N GLU A 183 -16.19 9.92 -2.94
CA GLU A 183 -16.31 11.38 -2.99
C GLU A 183 -15.14 12.03 -3.76
N ILE A 184 -13.91 11.55 -3.54
CA ILE A 184 -12.72 12.01 -4.27
C ILE A 184 -12.89 11.72 -5.77
N LEU A 185 -13.24 10.48 -6.15
CA LEU A 185 -13.44 10.12 -7.56
C LEU A 185 -14.55 10.92 -8.23
N GLN A 186 -15.65 11.20 -7.52
CA GLN A 186 -16.72 12.03 -8.03
C GLN A 186 -16.26 13.48 -8.23
N ALA A 187 -15.46 14.04 -7.33
CA ALA A 187 -14.88 15.38 -7.51
C ALA A 187 -13.96 15.43 -8.74
N ILE A 188 -13.12 14.41 -8.94
CA ILE A 188 -12.30 14.25 -10.15
C ILE A 188 -13.19 14.19 -11.40
N GLY A 189 -14.25 13.39 -11.36
CA GLY A 189 -15.21 13.25 -12.47
C GLY A 189 -15.92 14.55 -12.83
N ARG A 190 -16.20 15.41 -11.84
CA ARG A 190 -16.74 16.77 -12.04
C ARG A 190 -15.69 17.79 -12.48
N GLN A 191 -14.43 17.39 -12.64
CA GLN A 191 -13.30 18.28 -12.93
C GLN A 191 -13.08 19.35 -11.85
N ASP A 192 -13.54 19.08 -10.61
CA ASP A 192 -13.35 19.96 -9.47
C ASP A 192 -11.97 19.72 -8.86
N VAL A 193 -10.95 20.33 -9.46
CA VAL A 193 -9.55 20.16 -9.05
C VAL A 193 -9.34 20.52 -7.58
N ASN A 194 -9.89 21.65 -7.14
CA ASN A 194 -9.69 22.14 -5.77
C ASN A 194 -10.44 21.27 -4.75
N GLY A 195 -11.69 20.89 -5.05
CA GLY A 195 -12.46 19.98 -4.20
C GLY A 195 -11.80 18.61 -4.10
N ALA A 196 -11.35 18.04 -5.21
CA ALA A 196 -10.67 16.73 -5.21
C ALA A 196 -9.37 16.75 -4.40
N LYS A 197 -8.56 17.82 -4.53
CA LYS A 197 -7.33 17.99 -3.74
C LYS A 197 -7.63 18.14 -2.24
N HIS A 198 -8.68 18.88 -1.88
CA HIS A 198 -9.08 19.07 -0.50
C HIS A 198 -9.55 17.76 0.13
N LEU A 199 -10.43 17.03 -0.56
CA LEU A 199 -10.94 15.72 -0.12
C LEU A 199 -9.80 14.71 0.03
N LEU A 200 -8.90 14.63 -0.96
CA LEU A 200 -7.74 13.73 -0.91
C LEU A 200 -6.82 14.04 0.27
N ARG A 201 -6.54 15.32 0.53
CA ARG A 201 -5.74 15.73 1.69
C ARG A 201 -6.41 15.32 3.00
N ALA A 202 -7.70 15.63 3.17
CA ALA A 202 -8.45 15.29 4.37
C ALA A 202 -8.48 13.77 4.61
N HIS A 203 -8.66 12.99 3.55
CA HIS A 203 -8.60 11.53 3.59
C HIS A 203 -7.23 11.02 4.06
N LEU A 204 -6.12 11.57 3.54
CA LEU A 204 -4.77 11.18 3.94
C LEU A 204 -4.47 11.54 5.41
N GLU A 205 -4.90 12.73 5.86
CA GLU A 205 -4.76 13.18 7.25
C GLU A 205 -5.54 12.26 8.21
N ALA A 206 -6.81 11.96 7.91
CA ALA A 206 -7.62 11.04 8.70
C ALA A 206 -7.07 9.60 8.68
N SER A 207 -6.54 9.15 7.53
CA SER A 207 -5.94 7.83 7.40
C SER A 207 -4.66 7.71 8.22
N SER A 208 -3.85 8.77 8.28
CA SER A 208 -2.64 8.83 9.10
C SER A 208 -2.95 8.58 10.58
N GLU A 209 -3.94 9.29 11.13
CA GLU A 209 -4.37 9.15 12.54
C GLU A 209 -4.90 7.73 12.82
N LYS A 210 -5.86 7.25 12.02
CA LYS A 210 -6.43 5.90 12.14
C LYS A 210 -5.36 4.81 12.07
N ALA A 211 -4.36 4.97 11.20
CA ALA A 211 -3.34 3.95 10.99
C ALA A 211 -2.24 3.97 12.05
N ALA A 212 -1.89 5.14 12.60
CA ALA A 212 -1.01 5.27 13.77
C ALA A 212 -1.60 4.54 15.00
N GLU A 213 -2.88 4.73 15.28
CA GLU A 213 -3.57 4.01 16.37
C GLU A 213 -3.50 2.49 16.20
N ARG A 214 -3.70 2.00 14.97
CA ARG A 214 -3.63 0.57 14.64
C ARG A 214 -2.22 0.03 14.77
N LEU A 215 -1.21 0.79 14.34
CA LEU A 215 0.20 0.45 14.49
C LEU A 215 0.57 0.30 15.98
N ALA A 216 0.21 1.28 16.80
CA ALA A 216 0.44 1.26 18.24
C ALA A 216 -0.28 0.08 18.92
N ALA A 217 -1.55 -0.14 18.58
CA ALA A 217 -2.32 -1.26 19.12
C ALA A 217 -1.71 -2.62 18.72
N PHE A 218 -1.36 -2.80 17.44
CA PHE A 218 -0.74 -4.02 16.95
C PHE A 218 0.57 -4.32 17.70
N ARG A 219 1.45 -3.32 17.84
CA ARG A 219 2.72 -3.44 18.56
C ARG A 219 2.53 -3.78 20.03
N ALA A 220 1.50 -3.26 20.68
CA ALA A 220 1.22 -3.49 22.09
C ALA A 220 0.66 -4.90 22.37
N THR A 221 -0.12 -5.47 21.43
CA THR A 221 -0.84 -6.73 21.68
C THR A 221 -0.22 -7.95 21.01
N HIS A 222 0.72 -7.80 20.06
CA HIS A 222 1.32 -8.91 19.33
C HIS A 222 2.78 -9.14 19.74
N PRO A 223 3.18 -10.37 20.08
CA PRO A 223 4.58 -10.69 20.27
C PRO A 223 5.32 -10.82 18.93
N VAL A 224 6.64 -10.70 18.98
CA VAL A 224 7.54 -11.02 17.87
C VAL A 224 7.53 -12.54 17.65
N SER A 225 6.64 -13.06 16.79
CA SER A 225 6.62 -14.49 16.45
C SER A 225 7.87 -14.88 15.64
N PRO A 226 8.47 -16.05 15.79
CA PRO A 226 9.57 -16.46 14.91
C PRO A 226 9.06 -16.75 13.48
N THR A 227 9.78 -16.26 12.47
CA THR A 227 9.58 -16.63 11.05
C THR A 227 10.87 -17.26 10.55
N SER A 228 10.80 -18.33 9.75
CA SER A 228 11.96 -19.15 9.40
C SER A 228 13.09 -18.45 8.63
N TYR A 229 12.82 -17.24 8.10
CA TYR A 229 13.76 -16.49 7.28
C TYR A 229 14.07 -15.07 7.80
N PHE A 230 13.48 -14.66 8.93
CA PHE A 230 13.88 -13.47 9.67
C PHE A 230 14.89 -13.84 10.75
N VAL A 231 16.04 -13.14 10.77
CA VAL A 231 17.19 -13.42 11.65
C VAL A 231 17.60 -12.17 12.40
#